data_AF-R8AU11-F1
#
_entry.id   AF-R8AU11-F1
#
_cell.length_a   1.000
_cell.length_b   1.000
_cell.length_c   1.000
_cell.angle_alpha   90.00
_cell.angle_beta   90.00
_cell.angle_gamma   90.00
#
_symmetry.space_group_name_H-M   'P 1'
#
loop_
_entity.id
_entity.type
_entity.pdbx_description
1 polymer ?
#
loop_
_entity_poly.entity_id
_entity_poly.type
_entity_poly.pdbx_seq_one_letter_code
_entity_poly.pdbx_strand_id
1 'polypeptide(L)' 'MKVVEVKHPLVKHKLGLMREADISTKRFRELASEVGSLLTYEATADLETEKVTIDGWCGKVEVEQIKGKKLP' A
#
# COMPACT_ATOMS: atom_id res chain seq x y z
N MET A 1 -2.16 -22.77 1.45
CA MET A 1 -1.64 -21.39 1.42
C MET A 1 -2.45 -20.61 0.38
N LYS A 2 -3.11 -19.50 0.74
CA LYS A 2 -3.82 -18.65 -0.22
C LYS A 2 -2.79 -17.80 -0.95
N VAL A 3 -2.78 -17.87 -2.29
CA VAL A 3 -1.91 -17.03 -3.12
C VAL A 3 -2.79 -15.96 -3.76
N VAL A 4 -2.39 -14.69 -3.61
CA VAL A 4 -3.04 -13.56 -4.27
C VAL A 4 -2.08 -13.01 -5.32
N GLU A 5 -2.45 -13.14 -6.59
CA GLU A 5 -1.70 -12.57 -7.70
C GLU A 5 -2.17 -11.12 -7.95
N VAL A 6 -1.30 -10.14 -7.68
CA VAL A 6 -1.62 -8.72 -7.94
C VAL A 6 -1.44 -8.41 -9.42
N LYS A 7 -2.55 -8.21 -10.14
CA LYS A 7 -2.57 -8.02 -11.61
C LYS A 7 -2.51 -6.56 -12.07
N HIS A 8 -2.22 -5.63 -11.16
CA HIS A 8 -2.22 -4.19 -11.45
C HIS A 8 -1.17 -3.79 -12.52
N PRO A 9 -1.52 -2.95 -13.54
CA PRO A 9 -0.61 -2.59 -14.62
C PRO A 9 0.70 -1.95 -14.17
N LEU A 10 0.66 -1.06 -13.16
CA LEU A 10 1.87 -0.42 -12.63
C LEU A 10 2.82 -1.40 -11.94
N VAL A 11 2.28 -2.43 -11.27
CA VAL A 11 3.12 -3.48 -10.67
C VAL A 11 3.86 -4.23 -11.76
N LYS A 12 3.15 -4.65 -12.83
CA LYS A 12 3.76 -5.34 -13.98
C LYS A 12 4.82 -4.50 -14.67
N HIS A 13 4.53 -3.23 -14.92
CA HIS A 13 5.45 -2.30 -15.56
C HIS A 13 6.74 -2.11 -14.75
N LYS A 14 6.62 -1.76 -13.46
CA LYS A 14 7.76 -1.51 -12.58
C LYS A 14 8.58 -2.77 -12.31
N LEU A 15 7.91 -3.92 -12.12
CA LEU A 15 8.58 -5.21 -11.98
C LEU A 15 9.35 -5.59 -13.26
N GLY A 16 8.82 -5.24 -14.43
CA GLY A 16 9.54 -5.37 -15.70
C GLY A 16 10.84 -4.55 -15.73
N LEU A 17 10.78 -3.28 -15.33
CA LEU A 17 11.97 -2.41 -15.23
C LEU A 17 12.98 -2.91 -14.21
N MET A 18 12.53 -3.46 -13.07
CA MET A 18 13.42 -4.04 -12.05
C MET A 18 14.26 -5.23 -12.54
N ARG A 19 13.86 -5.86 -13.65
CA ARG A 19 14.56 -7.02 -14.25
C ARG A 19 15.59 -6.62 -15.31
N GLU A 20 15.78 -5.33 -15.56
CA GLU A 20 16.83 -4.82 -16.45
C GLU A 20 18.22 -5.26 -15.94
N ALA A 21 19.04 -5.89 -16.81
CA ALA A 21 20.27 -6.57 -16.41
C ALA A 21 21.28 -5.64 -15.72
N ASP A 22 21.42 -4.41 -16.22
CA ASP A 22 22.38 -3.42 -15.73
C ASP A 22 21.74 -2.34 -14.85
N ILE A 23 20.63 -2.66 -14.18
CA ILE A 23 19.95 -1.70 -13.30
C ILE A 23 20.85 -1.28 -12.13
N SER A 24 20.95 0.03 -11.89
CA SER A 24 21.67 0.54 -10.71
C SER A 24 20.94 0.19 -9.42
N THR A 25 21.69 -0.03 -8.33
CA THR A 25 21.12 -0.33 -7.02
C THR A 25 20.16 0.78 -6.54
N LYS A 26 20.44 2.04 -6.91
CA LYS A 26 19.56 3.17 -6.59
C LYS A 26 18.20 3.00 -7.27
N ARG A 27 18.18 2.81 -8.59
CA ARG A 27 16.95 2.69 -9.37
C ARG A 27 16.14 1.45 -8.98
N PHE A 28 16.82 0.33 -8.68
CA PHE A 28 16.14 -0.86 -8.17
C PHE A 28 15.42 -0.60 -6.84
N ARG A 29 16.07 0.08 -5.88
CA ARG A 29 15.44 0.40 -4.59
C ARG A 29 14.26 1.35 -4.74
N GLU A 30 14.36 2.34 -5.63
CA GLU A 30 13.24 3.26 -5.92
C GLU A 30 12.03 2.49 -6.45
N LEU A 31 12.23 1.63 -7.46
CA LEU A 31 11.16 0.80 -8.01
C LEU A 31 10.61 -0.21 -6.99
N ALA A 32 11.47 -0.82 -6.17
CA ALA A 32 11.06 -1.76 -5.14
C ALA A 32 10.16 -1.10 -4.09
N SER A 33 10.49 0.13 -3.66
CA SER A 33 9.63 0.90 -2.75
C SER A 33 8.27 1.21 -3.36
N GLU A 34 8.24 1.61 -4.63
CA GLU A 34 6.99 1.89 -5.34
C GLU A 34 6.11 0.64 -5.52
N VAL A 35 6.72 -0.49 -5.88
CA VAL A 35 6.02 -1.77 -5.96
C VAL A 35 5.52 -2.20 -4.57
N GLY A 36 6.34 -2.03 -3.53
CA GLY A 36 5.97 -2.28 -2.15
C GLY A 36 4.69 -1.54 -1.75
N SER A 37 4.62 -0.23 -2.01
CA SER A 37 3.43 0.57 -1.72
C SER A 37 2.17 0.07 -2.43
N LEU A 38 2.29 -0.32 -3.71
CA LEU A 38 1.17 -0.87 -4.48
C LEU A 38 0.71 -2.22 -3.93
N LEU A 39 1.64 -3.07 -3.49
CA LEU A 39 1.31 -4.35 -2.88
C LEU A 39 0.68 -4.17 -1.49
N THR A 40 1.16 -3.22 -0.69
CA THR A 40 0.58 -2.90 0.62
C THR A 40 -0.88 -2.52 0.46
N TYR A 41 -1.22 -1.66 -0.51
CA TYR A 41 -2.61 -1.27 -0.78
C TYR A 41 -3.54 -2.48 -0.96
N GLU A 42 -3.14 -3.44 -1.80
CA GLU A 42 -3.91 -4.67 -2.04
C GLU A 42 -3.89 -5.60 -0.82
N ALA A 43 -2.76 -5.71 -0.13
CA ALA A 43 -2.57 -6.59 1.02
C ALA A 43 -3.34 -6.13 2.27
N THR A 44 -3.68 -4.85 2.35
CA THR A 44 -4.42 -4.26 3.48
C THR A 44 -5.90 -4.00 3.16
N ALA A 45 -6.41 -4.48 2.03
CA ALA A 45 -7.76 -4.19 1.57
C ALA A 45 -8.87 -4.77 2.47
N ASP A 46 -8.56 -5.80 3.26
CA ASP A 46 -9.48 -6.49 4.17
C ASP A 46 -9.33 -6.08 5.65
N LEU A 47 -8.54 -5.04 5.94
CA LEU A 47 -8.43 -4.52 7.30
C LEU A 47 -9.77 -3.97 7.78
N GLU A 48 -10.19 -4.44 8.96
CA GLU A 48 -11.39 -3.92 9.62
C GLU A 48 -11.19 -2.46 10.05
N THR A 49 -12.23 -1.65 9.93
CA THR A 49 -12.28 -0.29 10.46
C THR A 49 -13.30 -0.16 11.58
N GLU A 50 -13.15 0.87 12.40
CA GLU A 50 -14.10 1.27 13.42
C GLU A 50 -14.43 2.77 13.31
N LYS A 51 -15.68 3.11 13.63
CA LYS A 51 -16.15 4.50 13.66
C LYS A 51 -15.67 5.19 14.93
N VAL A 52 -15.02 6.32 14.75
CA VAL A 52 -14.56 7.19 15.84
C VAL A 52 -15.00 8.62 15.57
N THR A 53 -15.53 9.30 16.59
CA THR A 53 -15.79 10.73 16.51
C THR A 53 -14.52 11.51 16.85
N ILE A 54 -14.11 12.40 15.95
CA ILE A 54 -12.98 13.31 16.16
C ILE A 54 -13.43 14.78 16.03
N ASP A 55 -12.64 15.70 16.56
CA ASP A 55 -12.84 17.12 16.35
C ASP A 55 -12.33 17.52 14.96
N GLY A 56 -13.24 17.87 14.06
CA GLY A 56 -12.94 18.40 12.74
C GLY A 56 -12.83 19.93 12.73
N TRP A 57 -12.42 20.48 11.59
CA TRP A 57 -12.26 21.93 11.39
C TRP A 57 -13.56 22.74 11.57
N CYS A 58 -14.73 22.09 11.43
CA CYS A 58 -16.05 22.70 11.60
C CYS A 58 -16.94 21.85 12.53
N GLY A 59 -16.38 21.37 13.64
CA GLY A 59 -17.10 20.58 14.65
C GLY A 59 -16.84 19.07 14.54
N LYS A 60 -17.60 18.29 15.32
CA LYS A 60 -17.40 16.83 15.44
C LYS A 60 -17.74 16.11 14.14
N VAL A 61 -16.85 15.21 13.72
CA VAL A 61 -17.02 14.38 12.52
C VAL A 61 -16.76 12.91 12.85
N GLU A 62 -17.57 12.02 12.29
CA GLU A 62 -17.31 10.57 12.34
C GLU A 62 -16.33 10.18 11.23
N VAL A 63 -15.28 9.46 11.59
CA VAL A 63 -14.27 8.93 10.66
C VAL A 63 -14.09 7.43 10.88
N GLU A 64 -13.65 6.73 9.84
CA GLU A 64 -13.23 5.32 9.92
C GLU A 64 -11.73 5.27 10.27
N GLN A 65 -11.38 4.58 11.34
CA GLN A 65 -9.98 4.26 11.68
C GLN A 65 -9.74 2.75 11.60
N ILE A 66 -8.54 2.33 11.23
CA ILE A 66 -8.20 0.89 11.24
C ILE A 66 -8.35 0.35 12.66
N LYS A 67 -9.13 -0.71 12.80
CA LYS A 67 -9.44 -1.34 14.08
C LYS A 67 -8.19 -2.04 14.64
N GLY A 68 -7.75 -1.64 15.84
CA GLY A 68 -6.54 -2.17 16.49
C GLY A 68 -5.37 -1.16 16.58
N LYS A 69 -4.22 -1.60 17.12
CA LYS A 69 -3.05 -0.71 17.28
C LYS A 69 -2.37 -0.43 15.94
N LYS A 70 -2.11 0.86 15.69
CA LYS A 70 -1.38 1.48 14.57
C LYS A 70 -0.51 0.51 13.76
N LEU A 71 -0.87 0.29 12.50
CA LEU A 71 0.08 -0.18 11.50
C LEU A 71 1.18 0.89 11.36
N PRO A 72 2.47 0.51 11.45
CA PRO A 72 3.60 1.44 11.35
C PRO A 72 3.78 2.01 9.94
#